data_AF-A0A5K7Z6F5-F1
#
_entry.id   AF-A0A5K7Z6F5-F1
#
_cell.length_a   1.000
_cell.length_b   1.000
_cell.length_c   1.000
_cell.angle_alpha   90.00
_cell.angle_beta   90.00
_cell.angle_gamma   90.00
#
_symmetry.space_group_name_H-M   'P 1'
#
loop_
_entity.id
_entity.type
_entity.pdbx_description
1 polymer ?
#
loop_
_entity_poly.entity_id
_entity_poly.type
_entity_poly.pdbx_seq_one_letter_code
_entity_poly.pdbx_strand_id
1 'polypeptide(L)'
;MPWISKDRCTGCEECIDVCTVGAISMENGVAVIDEDRCIRCAVCHDVCSDDAVRHDGERIPEEVEANMKWVQGLLEHPYYLNDKDKQKGLIQRLQKYFGKNRKVIEKTIARLENL
;
A
#
# COMPACT_ATOMS: atom_id res chain seq x y z
N MET A 1 6.76 -2.78 3.93
CA MET A 1 7.52 -2.31 2.75
C MET A 1 7.93 -0.85 2.91
N PRO A 2 9.07 -0.42 2.35
CA PRO A 2 9.44 1.00 2.35
C PRO A 2 8.56 1.79 1.37
N TRP A 3 8.23 3.03 1.72
CA TRP A 3 7.73 4.06 0.80
C TRP A 3 8.41 5.40 1.11
N ILE A 4 8.43 6.31 0.13
CA ILE A 4 9.04 7.64 0.32
C ILE A 4 7.96 8.68 0.62
N SER A 5 8.05 9.28 1.81
CA SER A 5 7.30 10.47 2.19
C SER A 5 7.80 11.68 1.40
N LYS A 6 6.95 12.16 0.48
CA LYS A 6 7.28 13.30 -0.39
C LYS A 6 7.46 14.61 0.37
N ASP A 7 6.77 14.75 1.49
CA ASP A 7 6.81 15.90 2.38
C ASP A 7 8.10 15.97 3.22
N ARG A 8 8.76 14.82 3.45
CA ARG A 8 10.01 14.74 4.22
C ARG A 8 11.25 14.52 3.37
N CYS A 9 11.09 13.96 2.18
CA CYS A 9 12.21 13.71 1.28
C CYS A 9 12.83 15.03 0.82
N THR A 10 14.12 15.20 1.09
CA THR A 10 14.91 16.36 0.68
C THR A 10 15.62 16.17 -0.66
N GLY A 11 15.55 14.96 -1.23
CA GLY A 11 16.26 14.60 -2.44
C GLY A 11 17.77 14.45 -2.26
N CYS A 12 18.23 14.07 -1.06
CA CYS A 12 19.65 13.89 -0.73
C CYS A 12 20.31 12.65 -1.39
N GLU A 13 19.52 11.77 -2.01
CA GLU A 13 19.96 10.57 -2.73
C GLU A 13 20.67 9.47 -1.91
N GLU A 14 20.83 9.61 -0.58
CA GLU A 14 21.47 8.60 0.30
C GLU A 14 20.88 7.19 0.14
N CYS A 15 19.56 7.10 -0.02
CA CYS A 15 18.87 5.82 -0.24
C CYS A 15 19.18 5.17 -1.60
N ILE A 16 19.51 5.96 -2.63
CA ILE A 16 19.87 5.47 -3.96
C ILE A 16 21.25 4.82 -3.90
N ASP A 17 22.21 5.48 -3.26
CA ASP A 17 23.59 5.00 -3.14
C ASP A 17 23.70 3.64 -2.45
N VAL A 18 22.84 3.38 -1.45
CA VAL A 18 22.83 2.10 -0.72
C VAL A 18 21.94 1.02 -1.35
N CYS A 19 21.18 1.36 -2.40
CA CYS A 19 20.27 0.40 -3.00
C CYS A 19 21.03 -0.63 -3.85
N THR A 20 21.27 -1.81 -3.28
CA THR A 20 22.05 -2.89 -3.91
C THR A 20 21.47 -3.46 -5.21
N VAL A 21 20.19 -3.20 -5.48
CA VAL A 21 19.48 -3.67 -6.68
C VAL A 21 19.04 -2.54 -7.61
N GLY A 22 19.42 -1.29 -7.30
CA GLY A 22 19.07 -0.11 -8.10
C GLY A 22 17.57 0.08 -8.28
N ALA A 23 16.79 -0.19 -7.23
CA ALA A 23 15.33 -0.06 -7.22
C ALA A 23 14.85 1.34 -6.81
N ILE A 24 15.75 2.30 -6.57
CA ILE A 24 15.39 3.67 -6.14
C ILE A 24 15.93 4.66 -7.17
N SER A 25 15.09 5.61 -7.57
CA SER A 25 15.44 6.68 -8.52
C SER A 25 14.81 8.01 -8.11
N MET A 26 15.29 9.12 -8.67
CA MET A 26 14.70 10.45 -8.45
C MET A 26 13.63 10.78 -9.47
N GLU A 27 12.48 11.27 -8.99
CA GLU A 27 11.41 11.84 -9.82
C GLU A 27 10.89 13.12 -9.18
N ASN A 28 10.87 14.22 -9.93
CA ASN A 28 10.35 15.52 -9.48
C ASN A 28 10.95 15.99 -8.13
N GLY A 29 12.25 15.73 -7.91
CA GLY A 29 12.95 16.14 -6.70
C GLY A 29 12.72 15.25 -5.47
N VAL A 30 12.00 14.15 -5.60
CA VAL A 30 11.81 13.16 -4.52
C VAL A 30 12.26 11.77 -4.98
N ALA A 31 12.77 10.97 -4.05
CA ALA A 31 13.08 9.58 -4.31
C ALA A 31 11.78 8.77 -4.55
N VAL A 32 11.84 7.79 -5.45
CA VAL A 32 10.76 6.86 -5.77
C VAL A 32 11.33 5.45 -5.80
N ILE A 33 10.60 4.50 -5.23
CA ILE A 33 10.97 3.09 -5.14
C ILE A 33 10.18 2.32 -6.21
N ASP A 34 10.89 1.61 -7.08
CA ASP A 34 10.35 0.58 -7.95
C ASP A 34 10.07 -0.67 -7.11
N GLU A 35 8.79 -0.92 -6.78
CA GLU A 35 8.37 -2.03 -5.95
C GLU A 35 8.58 -3.41 -6.60
N ASP A 36 8.64 -3.48 -7.93
CA ASP A 36 8.87 -4.74 -8.66
C ASP A 36 10.34 -5.16 -8.59
N ARG A 37 11.26 -4.19 -8.50
CA ARG A 37 12.71 -4.44 -8.32
C ARG A 37 13.15 -4.50 -6.86
N CYS A 38 12.38 -3.89 -5.95
CA CYS A 38 12.74 -3.83 -4.53
C CYS A 38 12.73 -5.22 -3.88
N ILE A 39 13.90 -5.67 -3.41
CA ILE A 39 14.06 -6.95 -2.70
C ILE A 39 13.74 -6.88 -1.20
N ARG A 40 13.26 -5.74 -0.70
CA ARG A 40 12.78 -5.56 0.68
C ARG A 40 13.88 -5.79 1.75
N CYS A 41 15.12 -5.43 1.43
CA CYS A 41 16.28 -5.57 2.32
C CYS A 41 16.35 -4.54 3.47
N ALA A 42 15.48 -3.52 3.45
CA ALA A 42 15.37 -2.45 4.45
C ALA A 42 16.58 -1.51 4.64
N VAL A 43 17.71 -1.71 3.96
CA VAL A 43 18.92 -0.86 4.09
C VAL A 43 18.64 0.64 3.88
N CYS A 44 17.72 1.00 3.00
CA CYS A 44 17.35 2.40 2.75
C CYS A 44 16.68 3.08 3.96
N HIS A 45 16.02 2.33 4.85
CA HIS A 45 15.44 2.88 6.08
C HIS A 45 16.53 3.42 7.02
N ASP A 46 17.60 2.64 7.20
CA ASP A 46 18.63 2.92 8.20
C ASP A 46 19.47 4.16 7.86
N VAL A 47 19.55 4.52 6.58
CA VAL A 47 20.38 5.66 6.12
C VAL A 47 19.61 6.95 5.95
N CYS A 48 18.27 6.92 5.91
CA CYS A 48 17.49 8.12 5.62
C CYS A 48 17.46 9.06 6.83
N SER A 49 18.35 10.05 6.83
CA SER A 49 18.51 11.03 7.91
C SER A 49 17.25 11.88 8.16
N ASP A 50 16.47 12.16 7.11
CA ASP A 50 15.19 12.89 7.21
C ASP A 50 14.00 12.01 7.63
N ASP A 51 14.24 10.69 7.76
CA ASP A 51 13.21 9.68 8.04
C ASP A 51 12.04 9.80 7.03
N ALA A 52 12.40 10.00 5.76
CA ALA A 52 11.49 10.03 4.62
C ALA A 52 11.23 8.61 4.05
N VAL A 53 12.10 7.64 4.32
CA VAL A 53 11.86 6.22 3.98
C VAL A 53 11.04 5.58 5.11
N ARG A 54 9.74 5.47 4.90
CA ARG A 54 8.74 5.09 5.92
C ARG A 54 8.22 3.67 5.72
N HIS A 55 7.64 3.08 6.76
CA HIS A 55 6.98 1.78 6.63
C HIS A 55 5.57 1.94 6.05
N ASP A 56 5.22 1.12 5.07
CA ASP A 56 3.90 1.08 4.41
C ASP A 56 2.73 0.87 5.37
N GLY A 57 2.96 0.25 6.53
CA GLY A 57 1.96 0.15 7.59
C GLY A 57 1.37 1.51 8.02
N GLU A 58 2.11 2.60 7.82
CA GLU A 58 1.60 3.95 8.07
C GLU A 58 0.53 4.39 7.06
N ARG A 59 0.47 3.74 5.89
CA ARG A 59 -0.49 4.03 4.81
C ARG A 59 -1.81 3.27 4.90
N ILE A 60 -2.02 2.53 5.99
CA ILE A 60 -3.27 1.80 6.23
C ILE A 60 -4.51 2.72 6.11
N PRO A 61 -4.54 3.94 6.70
CA PRO A 61 -5.69 4.83 6.55
C PRO A 61 -6.00 5.18 5.09
N GLU A 62 -4.97 5.46 4.28
CA GLU A 62 -5.10 5.78 2.85
C GLU A 62 -5.65 4.59 2.06
N GLU A 63 -5.21 3.37 2.37
CA GLU A 63 -5.74 2.15 1.76
C GLU A 63 -7.22 1.92 2.13
N VAL A 64 -7.59 2.18 3.38
CA VAL A 64 -9.00 2.10 3.82
C VAL A 64 -9.85 3.12 3.06
N GLU A 65 -9.39 4.37 2.95
CA GLU A 65 -10.11 5.41 2.20
C GLU A 65 -10.23 5.09 0.70
N ALA A 66 -9.18 4.54 0.09
CA ALA A 66 -9.23 4.08 -1.30
C ALA A 66 -10.26 2.97 -1.50
N ASN A 67 -10.31 2.00 -0.57
CA ASN A 67 -11.32 0.94 -0.57
C ASN A 67 -12.74 1.52 -0.43
N MET A 68 -12.93 2.52 0.45
CA MET A 68 -14.23 3.16 0.63
C MET A 68 -14.67 3.95 -0.60
N LYS A 69 -13.76 4.66 -1.27
CA LYS A 69 -14.03 5.34 -2.55
C LYS A 69 -14.46 4.35 -3.63
N TRP A 70 -13.79 3.20 -3.72
CA TRP A 70 -14.18 2.14 -4.65
C TRP A 70 -15.59 1.60 -4.35
N VAL A 71 -15.88 1.31 -3.08
CA VAL A 71 -17.21 0.86 -2.64
C VAL A 71 -18.29 1.89 -2.98
N GLN A 72 -18.02 3.19 -2.75
CA GLN A 72 -18.93 4.28 -3.09
C GLN A 72 -19.18 4.34 -4.60
N GLY A 73 -18.14 4.26 -5.44
CA GLY A 73 -18.30 4.24 -6.89
C GLY A 73 -19.16 3.06 -7.40
N LEU A 74 -19.09 1.90 -6.74
CA LEU A 74 -20.00 0.78 -7.05
C LEU A 74 -21.45 1.08 -6.66
N LEU A 75 -21.69 1.75 -5.53
CA LEU A 75 -23.02 2.11 -5.06
C LEU A 75 -23.70 3.15 -5.95
N GLU A 76 -22.92 3.99 -6.63
CA GLU A 76 -23.39 5.00 -7.58
C GLU A 76 -23.86 4.40 -8.92
N HIS A 77 -23.47 3.17 -9.25
CA HIS A 77 -23.85 2.54 -10.50
C HIS A 77 -25.39 2.42 -10.61
N PRO A 78 -26.02 2.75 -11.76
CA PRO A 78 -27.48 2.77 -11.92
C PRO A 78 -28.21 1.51 -11.49
N TYR A 79 -27.56 0.35 -11.58
CA TYR A 79 -28.09 -0.93 -11.10
C TYR A 79 -28.34 -0.99 -9.58
N TYR A 80 -27.51 -0.31 -8.79
CA TYR A 80 -27.57 -0.28 -7.32
C TYR A 80 -28.19 1.02 -6.79
N LEU A 81 -28.05 2.11 -7.54
CA LEU A 81 -28.56 3.41 -7.16
C LEU A 81 -30.06 3.34 -6.84
N ASN A 82 -30.46 3.95 -5.72
CA ASN A 82 -31.84 3.98 -5.21
C ASN A 82 -32.48 2.62 -4.86
N ASP A 83 -31.71 1.52 -4.80
CA ASP A 83 -32.21 0.19 -4.43
C ASP A 83 -31.48 -0.33 -3.18
N LYS A 84 -32.08 -0.12 -1.99
CA LYS A 84 -31.46 -0.46 -0.70
C LYS A 84 -31.17 -1.96 -0.54
N ASP A 85 -32.00 -2.83 -1.11
CA ASP A 85 -31.80 -4.28 -1.02
C ASP A 85 -30.61 -4.72 -1.87
N LYS A 86 -30.49 -4.18 -3.09
CA LYS A 86 -29.30 -4.42 -3.92
C LYS A 86 -28.04 -3.83 -3.31
N GLN A 87 -28.11 -2.63 -2.73
CA GLN A 87 -26.97 -2.02 -2.02
C GLN A 87 -26.52 -2.86 -0.84
N LYS A 88 -27.46 -3.34 -0.01
CA LYS A 88 -27.16 -4.27 1.09
C LYS A 88 -26.52 -5.55 0.59
N GLY A 89 -27.06 -6.12 -0.50
CA GLY A 89 -26.49 -7.30 -1.14
C GLY A 89 -25.07 -7.08 -1.67
N LEU A 90 -24.78 -5.92 -2.26
CA LEU A 90 -23.44 -5.53 -2.69
C LEU A 90 -22.49 -5.45 -1.49
N ILE A 91 -22.87 -4.71 -0.44
CA ILE A 91 -22.05 -4.55 0.78
C ILE A 91 -21.71 -5.92 1.38
N GLN A 92 -22.69 -6.84 1.48
CA GLN A 92 -22.45 -8.19 1.98
C GLN A 92 -21.46 -8.98 1.11
N ARG A 93 -21.51 -8.84 -0.22
CA ARG A 93 -20.54 -9.48 -1.12
C ARG A 93 -19.14 -8.88 -0.94
N LEU A 94 -19.03 -7.57 -0.78
CA LEU A 94 -17.75 -6.89 -0.55
C LEU A 94 -17.15 -7.27 0.81
N GLN A 95 -17.95 -7.35 1.87
CA GLN A 95 -17.51 -7.87 3.18
C GLN A 95 -16.96 -9.30 3.06
N LYS A 96 -17.62 -10.17 2.30
CA LYS A 96 -17.12 -11.54 2.03
C LYS A 96 -15.81 -11.51 1.24
N TYR A 97 -15.67 -10.63 0.25
CA TYR A 97 -14.46 -10.45 -0.54
C TYR A 97 -13.27 -10.06 0.35
N PHE A 98 -13.39 -8.97 1.14
CA PHE A 98 -12.34 -8.54 2.07
C PHE A 98 -12.06 -9.60 3.13
N GLY A 99 -13.11 -10.25 3.66
CA GLY A 99 -12.97 -11.34 4.62
C GLY A 99 -12.20 -12.56 4.08
N LYS A 100 -12.36 -12.90 2.80
CA LYS A 100 -11.57 -13.94 2.12
C LYS A 100 -10.12 -13.51 1.94
N ASN A 101 -9.88 -12.26 1.53
CA ASN A 101 -8.51 -11.74 1.37
C ASN A 101 -7.76 -11.73 2.71
N ARG A 102 -8.40 -11.28 3.80
CA ARG A 102 -7.85 -11.37 5.15
C ARG A 102 -7.42 -12.79 5.51
N LYS A 103 -8.29 -13.79 5.29
CA LYS A 103 -7.98 -15.20 5.57
C LYS A 103 -6.79 -15.71 4.77
N VAL A 104 -6.65 -15.28 3.51
CA VAL A 104 -5.49 -15.63 2.67
C VAL A 104 -4.22 -15.04 3.29
N ILE A 105 -4.24 -13.75 3.63
CA ILE A 105 -3.09 -13.06 4.25
C ILE A 105 -2.69 -13.73 5.57
N GLU A 106 -3.65 -13.96 6.48
CA GLU A 106 -3.41 -14.65 7.76
C GLU A 106 -2.76 -16.02 7.56
N LYS A 107 -3.27 -16.82 6.61
CA LYS A 107 -2.71 -18.15 6.30
C LYS A 107 -1.33 -18.08 5.67
N THR A 108 -1.07 -17.07 4.83
CA THR A 108 0.25 -16.85 4.24
C THR A 108 1.26 -16.48 5.32
N ILE A 109 0.93 -15.53 6.21
CA ILE A 109 1.79 -15.14 7.34
C ILE A 109 2.10 -16.35 8.21
N ALA A 110 1.08 -17.12 8.60
CA ALA A 110 1.27 -18.33 9.40
C ALA A 110 2.19 -19.37 8.70
N ARG A 111 2.22 -19.42 7.37
CA ARG A 111 3.16 -20.28 6.63
C ARG A 111 4.59 -19.73 6.64
N LEU A 112 4.75 -18.41 6.52
CA LEU A 112 6.06 -17.74 6.56
C LEU A 112 6.73 -17.88 7.93
N GLU A 113 5.97 -17.86 9.02
CA GLU A 113 6.48 -18.09 10.39
C GLU A 113 7.07 -19.49 10.61
N ASN A 114 6.83 -20.43 9.68
CA ASN A 114 7.32 -21.80 9.73
C ASN A 114 8.33 -22.12 8.60
N LEU A 115 8.81 -21.12 7.86
CA LEU A 115 9.92 -21.24 6.90
C LEU A 115 11.26 -21.07 7.61
#